data_AF-A0A537ASN6-F1
#
_entry.id   AF-A0A537ASN6-F1
#
_cell.length_a   1.000
_cell.length_b   1.000
_cell.length_c   1.000
_cell.angle_alpha   90.00
_cell.angle_beta   90.00
_cell.angle_gamma   90.00
#
_symmetry.space_group_name_H-M   'P 1'
#
loop_
_entity.id
_entity.type
_entity.pdbx_description
1 polymer ?
#
loop_
_entity_poly.entity_id
_entity_poly.type
_entity_poly.pdbx_seq_one_letter_code
_entity_poly.pdbx_strand_id
1 'polypeptide(L)'
;MLTRRDVLLGAIAAGVMMRARPVLAKAAQPATPVNFDVPAGACDCHTHIHGHPEKSPFFPGRVYTLARALIAANPERILWGTNWPHPNSGSGRKPTELTPLFQVDDGLVLNLLPVWLPDAGVRRKILVDNPARLYAF
;
A
#
# COMPACT_ATOMS: atom_id res chain seq x y z
N MET A 1 -21.45 -33.98 -38.77
CA MET A 1 -21.69 -34.10 -37.32
C MET A 1 -20.33 -34.13 -36.63
N LEU A 2 -20.09 -33.29 -35.62
CA LEU A 2 -18.83 -33.33 -34.85
C LEU A 2 -18.76 -34.62 -34.03
N THR A 3 -17.63 -35.32 -34.07
CA THR A 3 -17.42 -36.52 -33.26
C THR A 3 -16.89 -36.17 -31.88
N ARG A 4 -17.03 -37.10 -30.92
CA ARG A 4 -16.49 -36.93 -29.56
C ARG A 4 -14.97 -36.68 -29.57
N ARG A 5 -14.26 -37.22 -30.56
CA ARG A 5 -12.82 -37.04 -30.75
C ARG A 5 -12.48 -35.62 -31.23
N ASP A 6 -13.30 -35.05 -32.11
CA ASP A 6 -13.12 -33.67 -32.59
C ASP A 6 -13.33 -32.65 -31.48
N VAL A 7 -14.31 -32.90 -30.61
CA VAL A 7 -14.55 -32.06 -29.41
C VAL A 7 -13.39 -32.16 -28.42
N LEU A 8 -12.84 -33.36 -28.20
CA LEU A 8 -11.73 -33.57 -27.27
C LEU A 8 -10.43 -32.93 -27.79
N LEU A 9 -10.13 -33.07 -29.08
CA LEU A 9 -8.97 -32.45 -29.71
C LEU A 9 -9.10 -30.92 -29.73
N GLY A 10 -10.31 -30.39 -29.96
CA GLY A 10 -10.58 -28.95 -29.85
C GLY A 10 -10.38 -28.41 -28.43
N ALA A 11 -10.81 -29.15 -27.42
CA ALA A 11 -10.65 -28.75 -26.01
C ALA A 11 -9.18 -28.75 -25.56
N ILE A 12 -8.38 -29.73 -26.00
CA ILE A 12 -6.94 -29.78 -25.71
C ILE A 12 -6.22 -28.61 -26.40
N ALA A 13 -6.52 -28.33 -27.67
CA ALA A 13 -5.94 -27.21 -28.40
C ALA A 13 -6.27 -25.86 -27.76
N ALA A 14 -7.52 -25.66 -27.30
CA ALA A 14 -7.94 -24.46 -26.58
C ALA A 14 -7.24 -24.33 -25.22
N GLY A 15 -7.04 -25.44 -24.49
CA GLY A 15 -6.32 -25.47 -23.22
C GLY A 15 -4.84 -25.12 -23.35
N VAL A 16 -4.17 -25.54 -24.43
CA VAL A 16 -2.75 -25.23 -24.69
C VAL A 16 -2.55 -23.78 -25.18
N MET A 17 -3.54 -23.20 -25.88
CA MET A 17 -3.49 -21.79 -26.30
C MET A 17 -3.80 -20.81 -25.18
N MET A 18 -4.44 -21.24 -24.08
CA MET A 18 -4.53 -20.46 -22.85
C MET A 18 -3.17 -20.45 -22.14
N ARG A 19 -2.23 -19.67 -22.68
CA ARG A 19 -1.02 -19.28 -21.94
C ARG A 19 -1.48 -18.67 -20.62
N ALA A 20 -1.20 -19.34 -19.50
CA ALA A 20 -1.20 -18.71 -18.20
C ALA A 20 -0.27 -17.50 -18.31
N ARG A 21 -0.83 -16.30 -18.44
CA ARG A 21 -0.04 -15.08 -18.33
C ARG A 21 0.51 -15.11 -16.91
N PRO A 22 1.84 -15.11 -16.71
CA PRO A 22 2.38 -14.92 -15.38
C PRO A 22 1.97 -13.49 -14.98
N VAL A 23 0.92 -13.38 -14.18
CA VAL A 23 0.61 -12.14 -13.47
C VAL A 23 1.60 -12.10 -12.32
N LEU A 24 2.84 -11.74 -12.63
CA LEU A 24 3.78 -11.32 -11.60
C LEU A 24 3.24 -9.98 -11.11
N ALA A 25 2.62 -9.98 -9.93
CA ALA A 25 2.26 -8.75 -9.24
C ALA A 25 3.58 -8.03 -8.90
N LYS A 26 4.02 -7.13 -9.78
CA LYS A 26 5.17 -6.27 -9.52
C LYS A 26 4.82 -5.44 -8.28
N ALA A 27 5.61 -5.58 -7.23
CA ALA A 27 5.45 -4.75 -6.05
C ALA A 27 5.56 -3.27 -6.43
N ALA A 28 4.80 -2.42 -5.75
CA ALA A 28 5.02 -0.99 -5.81
C ALA A 28 6.49 -0.68 -5.52
N GLN A 29 7.08 0.20 -6.33
CA GLN A 29 8.47 0.64 -6.17
C GLN A 29 8.45 2.15 -5.93
N PRO A 30 9.18 2.66 -4.94
CA PRO A 30 9.39 4.09 -4.81
C PRO A 30 10.07 4.61 -6.06
N ALA A 31 9.49 5.63 -6.68
CA ALA A 31 10.06 6.32 -7.84
C ALA A 31 10.54 7.72 -7.45
N THR A 32 9.95 8.31 -6.41
CA THR A 32 10.32 9.64 -5.91
C THR A 32 11.33 9.54 -4.75
N PRO A 33 12.42 10.34 -4.74
CA PRO A 33 13.31 10.42 -3.59
C PRO A 33 12.60 10.96 -2.34
N VAL A 34 12.97 10.42 -1.18
CA VAL A 34 12.51 10.93 0.11
C VAL A 34 13.18 12.28 0.38
N ASN A 35 12.39 13.28 0.81
CA ASN A 35 12.80 14.69 0.91
C ASN A 35 13.10 15.16 2.34
N PHE A 36 13.30 14.23 3.27
CA PHE A 36 13.66 14.52 4.66
C PHE A 36 14.59 13.45 5.20
N ASP A 37 15.35 13.79 6.25
CA ASP A 37 16.19 12.84 6.95
C ASP A 37 15.33 11.84 7.74
N VAL A 38 15.30 10.59 7.26
CA VAL A 38 14.61 9.50 7.95
C VAL A 38 15.41 9.14 9.21
N PRO A 39 14.81 9.18 10.40
CA PRO A 39 15.54 8.89 11.64
C PRO A 39 16.02 7.45 11.65
N ALA A 40 17.24 7.23 12.14
CA ALA A 40 17.78 5.89 12.33
C ALA A 40 16.86 5.05 13.25
N GLY A 41 16.63 3.80 12.87
CA GLY A 41 15.69 2.91 13.58
C GLY A 41 14.22 3.11 13.22
N ALA A 42 13.91 3.90 12.18
CA ALA A 42 12.54 4.07 11.71
C ALA A 42 11.91 2.71 11.33
N CYS A 43 10.70 2.49 11.83
CA CYS A 43 9.88 1.31 11.59
C CYS A 43 8.69 1.69 10.70
N ASP A 44 8.44 0.87 9.68
CA ASP A 44 7.27 1.00 8.80
C ASP A 44 6.11 0.18 9.37
N CYS A 45 5.26 0.83 10.16
CA CYS A 45 4.16 0.21 10.92
C CYS A 45 2.84 0.37 10.16
N HIS A 46 2.32 -0.70 9.57
CA HIS A 46 1.12 -0.66 8.72
C HIS A 46 -0.03 0.22 9.26
N THR A 47 -0.27 1.37 8.62
CA THR A 47 -1.47 2.22 8.77
C THR A 47 -1.71 2.95 7.46
N HIS A 48 -2.95 2.99 6.98
CA HIS A 48 -3.27 3.60 5.69
C HIS A 48 -3.17 5.11 5.72
N ILE A 49 -2.31 5.64 4.85
CA ILE A 49 -2.11 7.06 4.67
C ILE A 49 -2.04 7.35 3.18
N HIS A 50 -2.96 8.20 2.72
CA HIS A 50 -3.24 8.37 1.28
C HIS A 50 -2.25 9.34 0.62
N GLY A 51 -1.79 8.97 -0.59
CA GLY A 51 -0.88 9.74 -1.46
C GLY A 51 -1.51 10.97 -2.13
N HIS A 52 -0.91 11.44 -3.24
CA HIS A 52 -1.26 12.72 -3.86
C HIS A 52 -2.73 12.84 -4.28
N PRO A 53 -3.45 13.89 -3.86
CA PRO A 53 -4.86 14.11 -4.20
C PRO A 53 -5.15 14.09 -5.70
N GLU A 54 -4.20 14.54 -6.52
CA GLU A 54 -4.35 14.66 -7.97
C GLU A 54 -4.25 13.30 -8.69
N LYS A 55 -3.54 12.34 -8.09
CA LYS A 55 -3.30 11.00 -8.66
C LYS A 55 -4.09 9.90 -7.94
N SER A 56 -4.49 10.15 -6.71
CA SER A 56 -5.26 9.25 -5.85
C SER A 56 -6.32 10.11 -5.14
N PRO A 57 -7.38 10.49 -5.87
CA PRO A 57 -8.40 11.37 -5.35
C PRO A 57 -9.02 10.73 -4.13
N PHE A 58 -9.12 11.58 -3.15
CA PHE A 58 -9.38 11.18 -1.82
C PHE A 58 -10.90 10.94 -1.61
N PHE A 59 -11.27 10.06 -0.67
CA PHE A 59 -12.70 9.76 -0.45
C PHE A 59 -13.50 11.05 -0.13
N PRO A 60 -14.58 11.38 -0.87
CA PRO A 60 -15.27 12.65 -0.74
C PRO A 60 -15.94 12.87 0.63
N GLY A 61 -16.23 11.80 1.38
CA GLY A 61 -16.79 11.87 2.74
C GLY A 61 -15.77 11.89 3.87
N ARG A 62 -14.48 12.13 3.60
CA ARG A 62 -13.45 12.03 4.65
C ARG A 62 -13.11 13.36 5.32
N VAL A 63 -12.60 13.25 6.54
CA VAL A 63 -12.09 14.36 7.35
C VAL A 63 -10.56 14.36 7.35
N TYR A 64 -9.95 15.03 6.38
CA TYR A 64 -8.49 15.14 6.19
C TYR A 64 -7.73 15.79 7.35
N THR A 65 -8.45 16.44 8.25
CA THR A 65 -7.93 16.93 9.52
C THR A 65 -7.48 15.81 10.44
N LEU A 66 -7.90 14.56 10.22
CA LEU A 66 -7.71 13.47 11.18
C LEU A 66 -6.24 13.16 11.46
N ALA A 67 -5.33 13.11 10.47
CA ALA A 67 -3.93 12.78 10.75
C ALA A 67 -3.29 13.79 11.72
N ARG A 68 -3.30 15.07 11.35
CA ARG A 68 -2.77 16.15 12.21
C ARG A 68 -3.53 16.27 13.53
N ALA A 69 -4.84 16.04 13.54
CA ALA A 69 -5.66 16.08 14.75
C ALA A 69 -5.37 14.91 15.70
N LEU A 70 -5.19 13.69 15.18
CA LEU A 70 -4.82 12.50 15.97
C LEU A 70 -3.40 12.64 16.54
N ILE A 71 -2.47 13.14 15.71
CA ILE A 71 -1.11 13.46 16.15
C ILE A 71 -1.16 14.51 17.27
N ALA A 72 -1.92 15.59 17.10
CA ALA A 72 -2.05 16.63 18.12
C ALA A 72 -2.74 16.12 19.40
N ALA A 73 -3.70 15.20 19.25
CA ALA A 73 -4.44 14.65 20.38
C ALA A 73 -3.58 13.72 21.26
N ASN A 74 -2.73 12.86 20.66
CA ASN A 74 -1.86 11.99 21.44
C ASN A 74 -0.67 11.43 20.61
N PRO A 75 0.45 12.15 20.48
CA PRO A 75 1.58 11.70 19.69
C PRO A 75 2.31 10.48 20.28
N GLU A 76 2.07 10.13 21.55
CA GLU A 76 2.65 8.94 22.21
C GLU A 76 1.96 7.63 21.81
N ARG A 77 0.82 7.70 21.10
CA ARG A 77 0.04 6.52 20.70
C ARG A 77 -0.18 6.43 19.20
N ILE A 78 0.61 7.16 18.42
CA ILE A 78 0.58 7.11 16.96
C ILE A 78 1.77 6.32 16.43
N LEU A 79 1.47 5.46 15.45
CA LEU A 79 2.42 4.79 14.58
C LEU A 79 2.14 5.21 13.15
N TRP A 80 3.06 4.92 12.24
CA TRP A 80 2.92 5.25 10.82
C TRP A 80 3.46 4.13 9.95
N GLY A 81 2.85 3.92 8.77
CA GLY A 81 3.41 3.02 7.77
C GLY A 81 2.93 3.31 6.36
N THR A 82 3.64 2.75 5.38
CA THR A 82 3.41 2.90 3.94
C THR A 82 2.19 2.12 3.47
N ASN A 83 1.88 1.00 4.12
CA ASN A 83 0.98 -0.04 3.61
C ASN A 83 1.50 -0.75 2.34
N TRP A 84 2.81 -0.71 2.09
CA TRP A 84 3.45 -1.59 1.09
C TRP A 84 3.11 -3.07 1.41
N PRO A 85 2.79 -3.92 0.42
CA PRO A 85 2.90 -3.72 -1.03
C PRO A 85 1.63 -3.15 -1.71
N HIS A 86 0.74 -2.50 -0.94
CA HIS A 86 -0.52 -1.89 -1.37
C HIS A 86 -1.55 -2.88 -1.93
N PRO A 87 -2.05 -3.80 -1.10
CA PRO A 87 -3.07 -4.76 -1.52
C PRO A 87 -4.34 -4.06 -2.00
N ASN A 88 -5.00 -4.66 -3.00
CA ASN A 88 -6.24 -4.15 -3.57
C ASN A 88 -7.45 -4.90 -3.01
N SER A 89 -8.29 -4.20 -2.25
CA SER A 89 -9.49 -4.73 -1.57
C SER A 89 -10.81 -4.37 -2.28
N GLY A 90 -10.80 -4.20 -3.61
CA GLY A 90 -12.01 -3.87 -4.38
C GLY A 90 -13.19 -4.81 -4.10
N SER A 91 -14.38 -4.23 -3.95
CA SER A 91 -15.62 -4.97 -3.61
C SER A 91 -16.07 -5.94 -4.71
N GLY A 92 -16.82 -6.96 -4.33
CA GLY A 92 -17.42 -7.94 -5.25
C GLY A 92 -16.48 -9.05 -5.72
N ARG A 93 -15.26 -9.15 -5.17
CA ARG A 93 -14.30 -10.22 -5.47
C ARG A 93 -14.30 -11.31 -4.42
N LYS A 94 -13.98 -12.54 -4.84
CA LYS A 94 -13.88 -13.68 -3.92
C LYS A 94 -12.57 -13.60 -3.12
N PRO A 95 -12.53 -14.08 -1.86
CA PRO A 95 -11.29 -14.12 -1.08
C PRO A 95 -10.14 -14.91 -1.75
N THR A 96 -10.46 -15.80 -2.68
CA THR A 96 -9.47 -16.63 -3.41
C THR A 96 -8.96 -15.98 -4.69
N GLU A 97 -9.47 -14.81 -5.09
CA GLU A 97 -9.06 -14.13 -6.31
C GLU A 97 -7.83 -13.25 -6.06
N LEU A 98 -6.77 -13.49 -6.82
CA LEU A 98 -5.58 -12.64 -6.80
C LEU A 98 -5.89 -11.29 -7.45
N THR A 99 -5.62 -10.22 -6.72
CA THR A 99 -5.80 -8.85 -7.20
C THR A 99 -4.45 -8.20 -7.49
N PRO A 100 -4.31 -7.42 -8.58
CA PRO A 100 -3.12 -6.62 -8.78
C PRO A 100 -2.97 -5.61 -7.64
N LEU A 101 -1.74 -5.47 -7.15
CA LEU A 101 -1.35 -4.46 -6.18
C LEU A 101 -1.53 -3.06 -6.76
N PHE A 102 -1.94 -2.10 -5.93
CA PHE A 102 -1.92 -0.70 -6.34
C PHE A 102 -0.47 -0.26 -6.57
N GLN A 103 -0.22 0.39 -7.70
CA GLN A 103 1.09 0.96 -8.01
C GLN A 103 1.17 2.36 -7.38
N VAL A 104 1.44 2.39 -6.08
CA VAL A 104 1.63 3.62 -5.29
C VAL A 104 3.12 3.97 -5.27
N ASP A 105 3.46 5.25 -5.41
CA ASP A 105 4.84 5.71 -5.22
C ASP A 105 5.10 5.98 -3.74
N ASP A 106 5.79 5.05 -3.07
CA ASP A 106 6.09 5.12 -1.64
C ASP A 106 6.93 6.34 -1.26
N GLY A 107 7.76 6.86 -2.18
CA GLY A 107 8.53 8.07 -1.97
C GLY A 107 7.64 9.29 -1.75
N LEU A 108 6.55 9.39 -2.51
CA LEU A 108 5.56 10.45 -2.32
C LEU A 108 4.77 10.27 -1.02
N VAL A 109 4.47 9.03 -0.63
CA VAL A 109 3.78 8.73 0.63
C VAL A 109 4.66 9.15 1.83
N LEU A 110 5.95 8.82 1.79
CA LEU A 110 6.94 9.25 2.79
C LEU A 110 7.06 10.78 2.85
N ASN A 111 7.05 11.46 1.70
CA ASN A 111 7.18 12.92 1.64
C ASN A 111 5.99 13.69 2.24
N LEU A 112 4.90 13.01 2.62
CA LEU A 112 3.81 13.61 3.39
C LEU A 112 4.12 13.70 4.90
N LEU A 113 5.04 12.88 5.42
CA LEU A 113 5.45 12.92 6.83
C LEU A 113 5.92 14.30 7.29
N PRO A 114 6.86 15.00 6.61
CA PRO A 114 7.27 16.34 7.04
C PRO A 114 6.15 17.38 6.95
N VAL A 115 5.10 17.13 6.15
CA VAL A 115 3.92 18.01 6.06
C VAL A 115 3.01 17.85 7.28
N TRP A 116 2.80 16.62 7.77
CA TRP A 116 1.98 16.38 8.98
C TRP A 116 2.76 16.53 10.28
N LEU A 117 4.05 16.20 10.25
CA LEU A 117 4.97 16.14 11.37
C LEU A 117 6.17 17.05 11.07
N PRO A 118 6.01 18.39 11.08
CA PRO A 118 7.11 19.30 10.76
C PRO A 118 8.24 19.22 11.81
N ASP A 119 7.91 18.88 13.06
CA ASP A 119 8.87 18.69 14.14
C ASP A 119 9.59 17.33 14.04
N ALA A 120 10.93 17.36 14.02
CA ALA A 120 11.76 16.17 13.89
C ALA A 120 11.70 15.23 15.11
N GLY A 121 11.51 15.79 16.32
CA GLY A 121 11.33 15.01 17.54
C GLY A 121 10.02 14.23 17.54
N VAL A 122 8.92 14.84 17.08
CA VAL A 122 7.64 14.14 16.90
C VAL A 122 7.74 13.08 15.79
N ARG A 123 8.45 13.35 14.69
CA ARG A 123 8.73 12.32 13.67
C ARG A 123 9.48 11.13 14.26
N ARG A 124 10.56 11.37 15.02
CA ARG A 124 11.32 10.30 15.68
C ARG A 124 10.44 9.49 16.63
N LYS A 125 9.59 10.15 17.40
CA LYS A 125 8.67 9.48 18.32
C LYS A 125 7.74 8.50 17.60
N ILE A 126 7.12 8.94 16.51
CA ILE A 126 6.13 8.14 15.76
C ILE A 126 6.79 7.04 14.93
N LEU A 127 7.97 7.31 14.35
CA LEU A 127 8.67 6.37 13.48
C LEU A 127 9.60 5.42 14.23
N VAL A 128 10.07 5.77 15.43
CA VAL A 128 11.11 5.01 16.17
C VAL A 128 10.62 4.63 17.56
N ASP A 129 10.37 5.61 18.42
CA ASP A 129 10.20 5.35 19.86
C ASP A 129 8.89 4.58 20.17
N ASN A 130 7.77 4.98 19.55
CA ASN A 130 6.49 4.31 19.73
C ASN A 130 6.48 2.88 19.17
N PRO A 131 6.96 2.63 17.93
CA PRO A 131 7.12 1.26 17.43
C PRO A 131 8.05 0.42 18.28
N ALA A 132 9.23 0.93 18.67
CA ALA A 132 10.18 0.20 19.49
C ALA A 132 9.56 -0.19 20.84
N ARG A 133 8.82 0.72 21.47
CA ARG A 133 8.09 0.43 22.72
C ARG A 133 6.97 -0.60 22.52
N LEU A 134 6.25 -0.55 21.41
CA LEU A 134 5.12 -1.47 21.16
C LEU A 134 5.59 -2.87 20.75
N TYR A 135 6.57 -2.94 19.84
CA TYR A 135 7.06 -4.17 19.24
C TYR A 135 8.30 -4.75 19.95
N ALA A 136 8.88 -4.01 20.89
CA ALA A 136 10.01 -4.43 21.73
C ALA A 136 11.26 -4.86 20.94
N PHE A 137 11.77 -3.96 20.09
CA PHE A 137 13.03 -4.12 19.35
C PHE A 137 14.03 -3.00 19.68
#